data_AF-A0AAD5PFW1-F1
#
_entry.id   AF-A0AAD5PFW1-F1
#
_cell.length_a   1.000
_cell.length_b   1.000
_cell.length_c   1.000
_cell.angle_alpha   90.00
_cell.angle_beta   90.00
_cell.angle_gamma   90.00
#
_symmetry.space_group_name_H-M   'P 1'
#
loop_
_entity.id
_entity.type
_entity.pdbx_description
1 polymer ?
#
loop_
_entity_poly.entity_id
_entity_poly.type
_entity_poly.pdbx_seq_one_letter_code
_entity_poly.pdbx_strand_id
1 'polypeptide(L)'
;MTSILAIAFGSMAYFKPGDPQLHEAFALTERIAALLGPSEQIREFFPILQKILPSSRAEFVDVRKTMVKFYGGLLERFKKEKVTDECFVNEILAKGSLTDLQIISFASLFIGAGSETTASTLEWMIALLANHPEIQTRVYEEIKNNVGLERLPNHEDGNIDIINFSTYISTLY
;
A
#
# COMPACT_ATOMS: atom_id res chain seq x y z
N MET A 1 -1.54 -5.81 1.34
CA MET A 1 -2.86 -5.14 1.24
C MET A 1 -3.78 -5.38 2.44
N THR A 2 -3.96 -6.61 2.95
CA THR A 2 -4.82 -6.86 4.13
C THR A 2 -4.49 -5.97 5.33
N SER A 3 -3.22 -5.85 5.71
CA SER A 3 -2.81 -5.04 6.87
C SER A 3 -3.12 -3.56 6.68
N ILE A 4 -2.86 -2.98 5.50
CA ILE A 4 -3.12 -1.55 5.25
C ILE A 4 -4.62 -1.23 5.17
N LEU A 5 -5.44 -2.18 4.70
CA LEU A 5 -6.90 -2.05 4.73
C LEU A 5 -7.41 -2.01 6.18
N ALA A 6 -6.87 -2.87 7.04
CA ALA A 6 -7.19 -2.87 8.46
C ALA A 6 -6.69 -1.60 9.18
N ILE A 7 -5.52 -1.09 8.83
CA ILE A 7 -5.03 0.21 9.33
C ILE A 7 -5.95 1.35 8.88
N ALA A 8 -6.46 1.27 7.65
CA ALA A 8 -7.31 2.32 7.08
C ALA A 8 -8.73 2.33 7.67
N PHE A 9 -9.39 1.18 7.70
CA PHE A 9 -10.82 1.03 8.01
C PHE A 9 -11.09 0.21 9.28
N GLY A 10 -10.07 -0.15 10.06
CA GLY A 10 -10.20 -0.98 11.24
C GLY A 10 -10.36 -2.47 10.92
N SER A 11 -10.61 -3.25 11.96
CA SER A 11 -10.79 -4.70 11.93
C SER A 11 -11.88 -5.16 10.95
N MET A 12 -12.88 -4.33 10.65
CA MET A 12 -13.92 -4.62 9.65
C MET A 12 -13.38 -4.78 8.22
N ALA A 13 -12.17 -4.31 7.93
CA ALA A 13 -11.50 -4.47 6.65
C ALA A 13 -10.33 -5.47 6.70
N TYR A 14 -10.29 -6.31 7.74
CA TYR A 14 -9.39 -7.45 7.80
C TYR A 14 -9.93 -8.61 6.94
N PHE A 15 -9.57 -8.62 5.66
CA PHE A 15 -9.98 -9.65 4.72
C PHE A 15 -9.02 -10.84 4.70
N LYS A 16 -9.59 -12.05 4.65
CA LYS A 16 -8.81 -13.29 4.56
C LYS A 16 -8.22 -13.48 3.15
N PRO A 17 -7.12 -14.24 3.00
CA PRO A 17 -6.68 -14.69 1.68
C PRO A 17 -7.83 -15.36 0.91
N GLY A 18 -8.04 -14.95 -0.34
CA GLY A 18 -9.13 -15.43 -1.20
C GLY A 18 -10.46 -14.67 -1.07
N ASP A 19 -10.56 -13.66 -0.19
CA ASP A 19 -11.75 -12.82 -0.11
C ASP A 19 -11.93 -11.98 -1.40
N PRO A 20 -13.12 -11.99 -2.04
CA PRO A 20 -13.38 -11.20 -3.23
C PRO A 20 -13.15 -9.69 -3.04
N GLN A 21 -13.43 -9.13 -1.86
CA GLN A 21 -13.19 -7.70 -1.59
C GLN A 21 -11.70 -7.36 -1.58
N LEU A 22 -10.86 -8.30 -1.12
CA LEU A 22 -9.42 -8.13 -1.16
C LEU A 22 -8.91 -8.14 -2.61
N HIS A 23 -9.40 -9.07 -3.43
CA HIS A 23 -9.06 -9.10 -4.86
C HIS A 23 -9.54 -7.86 -5.61
N GLU A 24 -10.72 -7.33 -5.29
CA GLU A 24 -11.22 -6.08 -5.87
C GLU A 24 -10.33 -4.90 -5.48
N ALA A 25 -9.88 -4.81 -4.22
CA ALA A 25 -8.94 -3.78 -3.78
C ALA A 25 -7.61 -3.84 -4.53
N PHE A 26 -7.07 -5.05 -4.74
CA PHE A 26 -5.83 -5.26 -5.51
C PHE A 26 -6.00 -4.81 -6.97
N ALA A 27 -7.03 -5.32 -7.64
CA ALA A 27 -7.30 -4.98 -9.04
C ALA A 27 -7.54 -3.47 -9.22
N LEU A 28 -8.22 -2.82 -8.28
CA LEU A 28 -8.42 -1.38 -8.31
C LEU A 28 -7.09 -0.62 -8.16
N THR A 29 -6.24 -1.05 -7.23
CA THR A 29 -4.92 -0.42 -6.99
C THR A 29 -4.04 -0.53 -8.24
N GLU A 30 -3.93 -1.73 -8.83
CA GLU A 30 -3.16 -1.95 -10.07
C GLU A 30 -3.66 -1.09 -11.24
N ARG A 31 -4.98 -0.99 -11.41
CA ARG A 31 -5.59 -0.15 -12.46
C ARG A 31 -5.29 1.34 -12.24
N ILE A 32 -5.33 1.81 -11.00
CA ILE A 32 -4.97 3.20 -10.67
C ILE A 32 -3.48 3.44 -10.97
N ALA A 33 -2.59 2.54 -10.56
CA ALA A 33 -1.16 2.66 -10.79
C ALA A 33 -0.81 2.68 -12.29
N ALA A 34 -1.45 1.83 -13.09
CA ALA A 34 -1.27 1.82 -14.54
C ALA A 34 -1.62 3.17 -15.17
N LEU A 35 -2.75 3.78 -14.78
CA LEU A 35 -3.18 5.08 -15.29
C LEU A 35 -2.31 6.26 -14.82
N LEU A 36 -1.71 6.14 -13.64
CA LEU A 36 -0.77 7.11 -13.11
C LEU A 36 0.67 6.84 -13.57
N GLY A 37 0.89 5.81 -14.39
CA GLY A 37 2.20 5.47 -14.92
C GLY A 37 2.76 6.57 -15.84
N PRO A 38 4.10 6.69 -15.95
CA PRO A 38 4.74 7.68 -16.82
C PRO A 38 4.31 7.59 -18.29
N SER A 39 4.00 6.37 -18.78
CA SER A 39 3.52 6.15 -20.14
C SER A 39 2.15 6.78 -20.40
N GLU A 40 1.23 6.67 -19.44
CA GLU A 40 -0.11 7.24 -19.54
C GLU A 40 -0.10 8.76 -19.30
N GLN A 41 0.76 9.22 -18.38
CA GLN A 41 0.89 10.63 -18.03
C GLN A 41 1.82 11.44 -18.95
N ILE A 42 2.41 10.84 -19.98
CA ILE A 42 3.38 11.51 -20.88
C ILE A 42 2.81 12.80 -21.51
N ARG A 43 1.48 12.89 -21.64
CA ARG A 43 0.77 14.06 -22.18
C ARG A 43 0.75 15.26 -21.24
N GLU A 44 0.87 15.03 -19.93
CA GLU A 44 1.02 16.10 -18.94
C GLU A 44 2.41 16.75 -19.04
N PHE A 45 3.43 15.95 -19.40
CA PHE A 45 4.80 16.43 -19.59
C PHE A 45 5.03 17.09 -20.95
N PHE A 46 4.33 16.64 -21.99
CA PHE A 46 4.50 17.15 -23.37
C PHE A 46 3.16 17.59 -23.98
N PRO A 47 2.82 18.90 -23.91
CA PRO A 47 1.53 19.42 -24.37
C PRO A 47 1.19 19.10 -25.84
N ILE A 48 2.20 18.91 -26.69
CA ILE A 48 1.97 18.55 -28.10
C ILE A 48 1.31 17.17 -28.25
N LEU A 49 1.58 16.25 -27.33
CA LEU A 49 1.00 14.90 -27.34
C LEU A 49 -0.49 14.90 -26.96
N GLN A 50 -0.96 15.91 -26.22
CA GLN A 50 -2.40 16.04 -25.90
C GLN A 50 -3.27 16.20 -27.15
N LYS A 51 -2.70 16.74 -28.24
CA LYS A 51 -3.41 16.93 -29.52
C LYS A 51 -3.37 15.70 -30.42
N ILE A 52 -2.41 14.79 -30.21
CA ILE A 52 -2.10 13.69 -31.13
C ILE A 52 -2.57 12.33 -30.56
N LEU A 53 -2.41 12.11 -29.26
CA LEU A 53 -2.72 10.83 -28.63
C LEU A 53 -4.18 10.74 -28.14
N PRO A 54 -4.85 9.58 -28.27
CA PRO A 54 -6.26 9.39 -27.92
C PRO A 54 -6.49 9.43 -26.41
N SER A 55 -7.38 10.28 -25.89
CA SER A 55 -7.56 10.46 -24.42
C SER A 55 -8.00 9.18 -23.69
N SER A 56 -7.31 8.82 -22.60
CA SER A 56 -7.73 7.77 -21.64
C SER A 56 -8.85 8.24 -20.69
N ARG A 57 -9.51 9.36 -20.99
CA ARG A 57 -10.54 9.98 -20.11
C ARG A 57 -11.66 9.03 -19.73
N ALA A 58 -12.12 8.19 -20.66
CA ALA A 58 -13.16 7.20 -20.36
C ALA A 58 -12.71 6.23 -19.26
N GLU A 59 -11.43 5.83 -19.30
CA GLU A 59 -10.84 4.92 -18.33
C GLU A 59 -10.62 5.58 -16.97
N PHE A 60 -10.13 6.83 -16.93
CA PHE A 60 -10.07 7.61 -15.69
C PHE A 60 -11.43 7.76 -15.02
N VAL A 61 -12.48 8.01 -15.82
CA VAL A 61 -13.86 8.10 -15.30
C VAL A 61 -14.34 6.75 -14.76
N ASP A 62 -14.04 5.65 -15.45
CA ASP A 62 -14.38 4.31 -14.99
C ASP A 62 -13.67 3.95 -13.68
N VAL A 63 -12.35 4.11 -13.62
CA VAL A 63 -11.55 3.84 -12.42
C VAL A 63 -12.02 4.71 -11.25
N ARG A 64 -12.31 6.00 -11.47
CA ARG A 64 -12.89 6.86 -10.44
C ARG A 64 -14.23 6.34 -9.93
N LYS A 65 -15.12 5.86 -10.81
CA LYS A 65 -16.42 5.30 -10.41
C LYS A 65 -16.24 4.04 -9.57
N THR A 66 -15.37 3.13 -9.99
CA THR A 66 -15.06 1.90 -9.27
C THR A 66 -14.44 2.20 -7.90
N MET A 67 -13.50 3.15 -7.84
CA MET A 67 -12.89 3.61 -6.59
C MET A 67 -13.93 4.17 -5.61
N VAL A 68 -14.79 5.07 -6.08
CA VAL A 68 -15.85 5.66 -5.24
C VAL A 68 -16.84 4.60 -4.79
N LYS A 69 -17.19 3.64 -5.66
CA LYS A 69 -18.09 2.54 -5.30
C LYS A 69 -17.48 1.64 -4.22
N PHE A 70 -16.26 1.19 -4.40
CA PHE A 70 -15.60 0.25 -3.49
C PHE A 70 -15.36 0.88 -2.11
N TYR A 71 -14.59 1.97 -2.07
CA TYR A 71 -14.24 2.64 -0.82
C TYR A 71 -15.42 3.40 -0.20
N GLY A 72 -16.38 3.86 -1.02
CA GLY A 72 -17.64 4.42 -0.54
C GLY A 72 -18.47 3.37 0.19
N GLY A 73 -18.57 2.15 -0.34
CA GLY A 73 -19.23 1.05 0.35
C GLY A 73 -18.56 0.69 1.69
N LEU A 74 -17.22 0.73 1.74
CA LEU A 74 -16.48 0.56 3.00
C LEU A 74 -16.76 1.69 3.99
N LEU A 75 -16.76 2.96 3.55
CA LEU A 75 -17.05 4.11 4.41
C LEU A 75 -18.49 4.09 4.93
N GLU A 76 -19.46 3.73 4.09
CA GLU A 76 -20.86 3.58 4.49
C GLU A 76 -21.01 2.49 5.55
N ARG A 77 -20.37 1.32 5.35
CA ARG A 77 -20.35 0.22 6.32
C ARG A 77 -19.70 0.68 7.63
N PHE A 78 -18.56 1.35 7.55
CA PHE A 78 -17.83 1.89 8.70
C PHE A 78 -18.72 2.78 9.58
N LYS A 79 -19.43 3.74 8.95
CA LYS A 79 -20.37 4.64 9.65
C LYS A 79 -21.56 3.90 10.23
N LYS A 80 -22.12 2.93 9.49
CA LYS A 80 -23.29 2.15 9.91
C LYS A 80 -22.99 1.25 11.11
N GLU A 81 -21.84 0.58 11.08
CA GLU A 81 -21.38 -0.32 12.14
C GLU A 81 -20.84 0.44 13.36
N LYS A 82 -20.68 1.77 13.25
CA LYS A 82 -20.12 2.64 14.30
C LYS A 82 -18.77 2.10 14.79
N VAL A 83 -17.90 1.76 13.85
CA VAL A 83 -16.56 1.24 14.13
C VAL A 83 -15.82 2.21 15.04
N THR A 84 -15.29 1.69 16.15
CA THR A 84 -14.55 2.47 17.16
C THR A 84 -13.05 2.15 17.15
N ASP A 85 -12.59 1.35 16.18
CA ASP A 85 -11.18 1.00 16.06
C ASP A 85 -10.31 2.26 15.90
N GLU A 86 -9.14 2.25 16.53
CA GLU A 86 -8.09 3.22 16.26
C GLU A 86 -7.53 2.96 14.85
N CYS A 87 -8.05 3.70 13.87
CA CYS A 87 -7.73 3.55 12.46
C CYS A 87 -7.80 4.89 11.73
N PHE A 88 -7.19 4.95 10.55
CA PHE A 88 -7.07 6.17 9.76
C PHE A 88 -8.40 6.87 9.50
N VAL A 89 -9.45 6.13 9.11
CA VAL A 89 -10.76 6.70 8.81
C VAL A 89 -11.44 7.24 10.06
N ASN A 90 -11.31 6.58 11.21
CA ASN A 90 -11.85 7.08 12.48
C ASN A 90 -11.22 8.42 12.86
N GLU A 91 -9.89 8.50 12.79
CA GLU A 91 -9.11 9.72 13.06
C GLU A 91 -9.49 10.89 12.14
N ILE A 92 -9.72 10.61 10.86
CA ILE A 92 -10.16 11.63 9.90
C ILE A 92 -11.58 12.09 10.18
N LEU A 93 -12.51 11.17 10.48
CA LEU A 93 -13.89 11.50 10.80
C LEU A 93 -13.98 12.35 12.08
N ALA A 94 -13.17 12.05 13.09
CA ALA A 94 -13.11 12.81 14.34
C ALA A 94 -12.70 14.29 14.13
N LYS A 95 -11.91 14.59 13.09
CA LYS A 95 -11.53 15.97 12.74
C LYS A 95 -12.66 16.77 12.08
N GLY A 96 -13.69 16.10 11.55
CA GLY A 96 -14.96 16.72 11.11
C GLY A 96 -14.91 17.69 9.93
N SER A 97 -13.79 17.82 9.22
CA SER A 97 -13.59 18.86 8.19
C SER A 97 -13.71 18.37 6.74
N LEU A 98 -13.83 17.06 6.52
CA LEU A 98 -13.78 16.45 5.20
C LEU A 98 -15.12 15.88 4.76
N THR A 99 -15.42 16.03 3.48
CA THR A 99 -16.54 15.35 2.80
C THR A 99 -16.24 13.87 2.61
N ASP A 100 -17.28 13.06 2.47
CA ASP A 100 -17.14 11.61 2.21
C ASP A 100 -16.26 11.31 1.00
N LEU A 101 -16.38 12.10 -0.08
CA LEU A 101 -15.55 11.94 -1.26
C LEU A 101 -14.07 12.21 -0.97
N GLN A 102 -13.76 13.20 -0.12
CA GLN A 102 -12.38 13.47 0.30
C GLN A 102 -11.85 12.33 1.19
N ILE A 103 -12.64 11.82 2.12
CA ILE A 103 -12.27 10.69 2.98
C ILE A 103 -11.98 9.44 2.12
N ILE A 104 -12.87 9.12 1.18
CA ILE A 104 -12.69 8.04 0.20
C ILE A 104 -11.38 8.22 -0.57
N SER A 105 -11.12 9.45 -1.06
CA SER A 105 -9.91 9.75 -1.83
C SER A 105 -8.64 9.57 -0.99
N PHE A 106 -8.61 10.09 0.24
CA PHE A 106 -7.48 9.92 1.15
C PHE A 106 -7.26 8.47 1.55
N ALA A 107 -8.32 7.72 1.85
CA ALA A 107 -8.22 6.30 2.17
C ALA A 107 -7.67 5.51 0.98
N SER A 108 -8.17 5.75 -0.23
CA SER A 108 -7.67 5.10 -1.45
C SER A 108 -6.19 5.40 -1.71
N LEU A 109 -5.76 6.65 -1.53
CA LEU A 109 -4.37 7.07 -1.68
C LEU A 109 -3.47 6.40 -0.64
N PHE A 110 -3.87 6.41 0.63
CA PHE A 110 -3.12 5.81 1.72
C PHE A 110 -2.95 4.30 1.52
N ILE A 111 -4.01 3.60 1.11
CA ILE A 111 -3.98 2.16 0.85
C ILE A 111 -3.12 1.82 -0.36
N GLY A 112 -3.26 2.55 -1.46
CA GLY A 112 -2.47 2.31 -2.67
C GLY A 112 -0.98 2.55 -2.42
N ALA A 113 -0.63 3.74 -1.92
CA ALA A 113 0.75 4.11 -1.65
C ALA A 113 1.42 3.18 -0.63
N GLY A 114 0.71 2.84 0.45
CA GLY A 114 1.22 1.93 1.48
C GLY A 114 1.35 0.49 0.99
N SER A 115 0.47 0.01 0.11
CA SER A 115 0.53 -1.36 -0.40
C SER A 115 1.69 -1.58 -1.37
N GLU A 116 1.79 -0.75 -2.41
CA GLU A 116 2.73 -1.00 -3.51
C GLU A 116 4.18 -0.78 -3.08
N THR A 117 4.45 0.29 -2.33
CA THR A 117 5.81 0.62 -1.90
C THR A 117 6.37 -0.43 -0.94
N THR A 118 5.57 -0.90 0.02
CA THR A 118 6.00 -1.94 0.97
C THR A 118 6.14 -3.29 0.30
N ALA A 119 5.22 -3.66 -0.60
CA ALA A 119 5.34 -4.90 -1.39
C ALA A 119 6.61 -4.90 -2.24
N SER A 120 6.83 -3.84 -3.04
CA SER A 120 8.02 -3.71 -3.88
C SER A 120 9.32 -3.73 -3.06
N THR A 121 9.35 -3.05 -1.91
CA THR A 121 10.51 -3.06 -1.00
C THR A 121 10.81 -4.47 -0.51
N LEU A 122 9.79 -5.21 -0.06
CA LEU A 122 9.95 -6.58 0.42
C LEU A 122 10.35 -7.55 -0.71
N GLU A 123 9.78 -7.39 -1.90
CA GLU A 123 10.15 -8.17 -3.08
C GLU A 123 11.62 -7.99 -3.43
N TRP A 124 12.10 -6.74 -3.52
CA TRP A 124 13.52 -6.46 -3.76
C TRP A 124 14.41 -6.93 -2.61
N MET A 125 13.97 -6.80 -1.36
CA MET A 125 14.70 -7.32 -0.20
C MET A 125 14.94 -8.83 -0.34
N ILE A 126 13.88 -9.59 -0.63
CA ILE A 126 13.96 -11.05 -0.79
C ILE A 126 14.85 -11.41 -1.98
N ALA A 127 14.70 -10.70 -3.11
CA ALA A 127 15.53 -10.92 -4.29
C ALA A 127 17.01 -10.66 -3.99
N LEU A 128 17.35 -9.59 -3.28
CA LEU A 128 18.72 -9.28 -2.88
C LEU A 128 19.28 -10.33 -1.92
N LEU A 129 18.54 -10.72 -0.88
CA LEU A 129 18.97 -11.75 0.05
C LEU A 129 19.24 -13.09 -0.66
N ALA A 130 18.39 -13.47 -1.62
CA ALA A 130 18.56 -14.70 -2.40
C ALA A 130 19.80 -14.67 -3.32
N ASN A 131 20.21 -13.50 -3.80
CA ASN A 131 21.39 -13.33 -4.66
C ASN A 131 22.68 -13.05 -3.87
N HIS A 132 22.59 -12.78 -2.57
CA HIS A 132 23.72 -12.47 -1.69
C HIS A 132 23.71 -13.34 -0.42
N PRO A 133 24.02 -14.65 -0.51
CA PRO A 133 23.95 -15.58 0.62
C PRO A 133 24.79 -15.17 1.83
N GLU A 134 25.90 -14.47 1.61
CA GLU A 134 26.76 -13.92 2.66
C GLU A 134 26.03 -12.86 3.49
N ILE A 135 25.20 -12.03 2.85
CA ILE A 135 24.35 -11.04 3.52
C ILE A 135 23.22 -11.75 4.26
N GLN A 136 22.54 -12.70 3.59
CA GLN A 136 21.47 -13.48 4.20
C GLN A 136 21.94 -14.21 5.47
N THR A 137 23.15 -14.77 5.44
CA THR A 137 23.74 -15.46 6.61
C THR A 137 23.98 -14.49 7.76
N ARG A 138 24.55 -13.31 7.50
CA ARG A 138 24.76 -12.28 8.52
C ARG A 138 23.45 -11.82 9.16
N VAL A 139 22.45 -11.55 8.33
CA VAL A 139 21.08 -11.20 8.76
C VAL A 139 20.49 -12.29 9.68
N TYR A 140 20.65 -13.55 9.31
CA TYR A 140 20.20 -14.68 10.14
C TYR A 140 20.92 -14.75 11.48
N GLU A 141 22.26 -14.62 11.48
CA GLU A 141 23.06 -14.62 12.72
C GLU A 141 22.65 -13.47 13.65
N GLU A 142 22.35 -12.30 13.10
CA GLU A 142 21.91 -11.15 13.86
C GLU A 142 20.56 -11.37 14.56
N ILE A 143 19.56 -11.91 13.84
CA ILE A 143 18.28 -12.32 14.45
C ILE A 143 18.52 -13.36 15.53
N LYS A 144 19.33 -14.38 15.23
CA LYS A 144 19.62 -15.46 16.18
C LYS A 144 20.25 -14.94 17.46
N ASN A 145 21.15 -13.97 17.38
CA ASN A 145 21.88 -13.44 18.54
C ASN A 145 21.04 -12.46 19.37
N ASN A 146 20.21 -11.63 18.73
CA ASN A 146 19.42 -10.60 19.42
C ASN A 146 18.02 -11.08 19.85
N VAL A 147 17.37 -11.92 19.04
CA VAL A 147 15.99 -12.40 19.26
C VAL A 147 15.99 -13.83 19.82
N GLY A 148 16.90 -14.68 19.33
CA GLY A 148 16.86 -16.13 19.53
C GLY A 148 15.97 -16.84 18.50
N LEU A 149 15.91 -18.17 18.59
CA LEU A 149 15.12 -19.01 17.66
C LEU A 149 13.80 -19.52 18.26
N GLU A 150 13.54 -19.22 19.53
CA GLU A 150 12.39 -19.75 20.28
C GLU A 150 11.11 -18.90 20.13
N ARG A 151 11.22 -17.72 19.51
CA ARG A 151 10.10 -16.81 19.28
C ARG A 151 10.28 -16.00 18.01
N LEU A 152 9.18 -15.42 17.53
CA LEU A 152 9.21 -14.45 16.44
C LEU A 152 9.77 -13.09 16.93
N PRO A 153 10.40 -12.31 16.02
CA PRO A 153 10.78 -10.93 16.30
C PRO A 153 9.56 -10.06 16.64
N ASN A 154 9.76 -9.06 17.51
CA ASN A 154 8.78 -8.06 17.87
C ASN A 154 9.42 -6.65 18.00
N HIS A 155 8.61 -5.62 18.25
CA HIS A 155 9.07 -4.22 18.28
C HIS A 155 10.07 -3.92 19.42
N GLU A 156 10.14 -4.74 20.47
CA GLU A 156 11.05 -4.55 21.60
C GLU A 156 12.48 -5.05 21.32
N ASP A 157 12.70 -5.78 20.22
CA ASP A 157 13.98 -6.46 19.91
C ASP A 157 15.15 -5.55 19.48
N GLY A 158 15.01 -4.24 19.64
CA GLY A 158 16.02 -3.27 19.22
C GLY A 158 16.21 -3.21 17.70
N ASN A 159 17.11 -2.35 17.23
CA ASN A 159 17.46 -2.30 15.80
C ASN A 159 18.30 -3.54 15.46
N ILE A 160 17.66 -4.51 14.81
CA ILE A 160 18.36 -5.49 13.98
C ILE A 160 18.71 -4.75 12.68
N ASP A 161 20.00 -4.56 12.38
CA ASP A 161 20.59 -3.79 11.27
C ASP A 161 20.20 -4.27 9.85
N ILE A 162 19.31 -5.27 9.78
CA ILE A 162 18.75 -5.91 8.58
C ILE A 162 18.18 -4.92 7.58
N ILE A 163 17.80 -3.71 8.00
CA ILE A 163 17.01 -2.78 7.17
C ILE A 163 17.68 -1.41 7.04
N ASN A 164 19.01 -1.33 7.01
CA ASN A 164 19.63 -0.22 6.28
C ASN A 164 19.77 -0.61 4.80
N PHE A 165 18.64 -0.58 4.09
CA PHE A 165 18.59 -0.72 2.63
C PHE A 165 19.56 0.25 1.94
N SER A 166 19.80 1.43 2.55
CA SER A 166 20.79 2.41 2.08
C SER A 166 22.23 1.89 2.14
N THR A 167 22.60 1.13 3.18
CA THR A 167 23.93 0.54 3.34
C THR A 167 24.17 -0.61 2.37
N TYR A 168 23.11 -1.32 1.94
CA TYR A 168 23.24 -2.42 0.99
C TYR A 168 23.26 -1.97 -0.47
N ILE A 169 22.45 -0.97 -0.84
CA ILE A 169 22.53 -0.35 -2.17
C ILE A 169 23.90 0.30 -2.39
N SER A 170 24.49 0.91 -1.36
CA SER A 170 25.83 1.51 -1.46
C SER A 170 26.96 0.49 -1.59
N THR A 171 26.74 -0.78 -1.25
CA THR A 171 27.71 -1.87 -1.50
C THR A 171 27.57 -2.51 -2.88
N LEU A 172 26.49 -2.21 -3.61
CA LEU A 172 26.24 -2.71 -4.97
C LEU A 172 26.76 -1.76 -6.07
N TYR A 173 27.34 -0.62 -5.69
CA TYR A 173 27.96 0.36 -6.59
C TYR A 173 29.33 0.80 -6.09
#